data_AF-A0A533Q915-F1
#
_entry.id   AF-A0A533Q915-F1
#
_cell.length_a   1.000
_cell.length_b   1.000
_cell.length_c   1.000
_cell.angle_alpha   90.00
_cell.angle_beta   90.00
_cell.angle_gamma   90.00
#
_symmetry.space_group_name_H-M   'P 1'
#
loop_
_entity.id
_entity.type
_entity.pdbx_description
1 polymer ?
#
loop_
_entity_poly.entity_id
_entity_poly.type
_entity_poly.pdbx_seq_one_letter_code
_entity_poly.pdbx_strand_id
1 'polypeptide(L)'
;MNLLPKPLPPLPNPDTSMWVDEAIWGHRLHDEQSPWLVFLEFLNILHHEYGKGRAFTEPDGFNTLCYSPAKRLCLRNILFNNPKLDGIRIMHTTDSSRWGEWFEYIKTTVQGIHNPTFDYLKKHFHSFEDFCEVVSLARSTNIEVNSNKRWTSKFVFPYGKDCLYEDLDKNASSNDRRFFGRTGEVLYLMLCRSQLKQELLFELKGKVLQDNSNWNTIIKCLQPDDDDSDRSKRANAFLPYEKHSSFDDLAKDWLAILKLDMPSFDMLPHIVNLTGLHLLKYQLTISQQILGLLRPTKIVCEVVAPKKNVGA
;
A
#
# COMPACT_ATOMS: atom_id res chain seq x y z
N MET A 1 15.65 14.29 -28.50
CA MET A 1 16.77 13.73 -27.70
C MET A 1 16.48 14.05 -26.25
N ASN A 2 16.13 13.08 -25.41
CA ASN A 2 15.98 13.36 -23.98
C ASN A 2 17.30 13.03 -23.30
N LEU A 3 18.18 14.02 -23.24
CA LEU A 3 19.33 14.00 -22.34
C LEU A 3 18.82 13.81 -20.92
N LEU A 4 19.53 13.00 -20.12
CA LEU A 4 19.21 12.81 -18.72
C LEU A 4 19.19 14.17 -18.01
N PRO A 5 18.08 14.54 -17.35
CA PRO A 5 18.04 15.77 -16.57
C PRO A 5 19.12 15.77 -15.49
N LYS A 6 19.65 16.96 -15.18
CA LYS A 6 20.61 17.09 -14.09
C LYS A 6 19.96 16.59 -12.79
N PRO A 7 20.59 15.65 -12.06
CA PRO A 7 20.04 15.17 -10.80
C PRO A 7 20.05 16.28 -9.74
N LEU A 8 19.07 16.23 -8.86
CA LEU A 8 18.93 17.03 -7.65
C LEU A 8 20.05 16.68 -6.67
N PRO A 9 20.45 17.64 -5.81
CA PRO A 9 21.45 17.37 -4.78
C PRO A 9 20.97 16.31 -3.77
N PRO A 10 21.89 15.61 -3.10
CA PRO A 10 21.57 14.70 -2.00
C PRO A 10 20.73 15.37 -0.91
N LEU A 11 19.97 14.56 -0.18
CA LEU A 11 19.38 14.97 1.10
C LEU A 11 20.48 15.36 2.11
N PRO A 12 20.17 16.23 3.09
CA PRO A 12 21.08 16.48 4.21
C PRO A 12 21.29 15.17 4.99
N ASN A 13 22.52 14.66 5.02
CA ASN A 13 22.92 13.37 5.62
C ASN A 13 22.28 12.15 4.93
N PRO A 14 22.65 11.85 3.67
CA PRO A 14 22.13 10.68 2.98
C PRO A 14 22.62 9.40 3.65
N ASP A 15 21.83 8.34 3.59
CA ASP A 15 22.29 7.01 3.98
C ASP A 15 23.35 6.55 2.97
N THR A 16 24.59 6.45 3.42
CA THR A 16 25.73 6.11 2.55
C THR A 16 25.64 4.70 2.00
N SER A 17 24.86 3.80 2.63
CA SER A 17 24.77 2.40 2.21
C SER A 17 24.00 2.21 0.89
N MET A 18 23.12 3.15 0.53
CA MET A 18 22.27 3.07 -0.68
C MET A 18 22.44 4.29 -1.60
N TRP A 19 23.35 5.20 -1.28
CA TRP A 19 23.45 6.49 -1.96
C TRP A 19 23.65 6.37 -3.49
N VAL A 20 24.42 5.38 -3.96
CA VAL A 20 24.63 5.21 -5.41
C VAL A 20 23.30 4.92 -6.11
N ASP A 21 22.50 4.00 -5.57
CA ASP A 21 21.18 3.67 -6.11
C ASP A 21 20.21 4.85 -6.00
N GLU A 22 20.21 5.55 -4.87
CA GLU A 22 19.35 6.71 -4.64
C GLU A 22 19.71 7.88 -5.58
N ALA A 23 20.99 8.14 -5.81
CA ALA A 23 21.47 9.19 -6.71
C ALA A 23 21.09 8.93 -8.17
N ILE A 24 20.99 7.66 -8.56
CA ILE A 24 20.65 7.25 -9.92
C ILE A 24 19.14 7.11 -10.09
N TRP A 25 18.48 6.28 -9.28
CA TRP A 25 17.08 5.91 -9.46
C TRP A 25 16.15 6.51 -8.41
N GLY A 26 16.65 7.05 -7.31
CA GLY A 26 15.86 7.48 -6.15
C GLY A 26 15.74 6.42 -5.08
N HIS A 27 15.73 5.15 -5.48
CA HIS A 27 15.86 4.02 -4.55
C HIS A 27 16.37 2.76 -5.25
N ARG A 28 16.85 1.79 -4.46
CA ARG A 28 17.34 0.50 -4.95
C ARG A 28 16.22 -0.35 -5.57
N LEU A 29 16.62 -1.30 -6.41
CA LEU A 29 15.80 -2.44 -6.77
C LEU A 29 15.60 -3.33 -5.54
N HIS A 30 14.40 -3.27 -4.95
CA HIS A 30 14.05 -4.07 -3.78
C HIS A 30 13.18 -5.26 -4.21
N ASP A 31 13.76 -6.45 -4.19
CA ASP A 31 13.18 -7.69 -4.72
C ASP A 31 12.04 -8.26 -3.88
N GLU A 32 11.95 -7.88 -2.60
CA GLU A 32 10.88 -8.36 -1.71
C GLU A 32 9.62 -7.46 -1.73
N GLN A 33 9.61 -6.34 -2.44
CA GLN A 33 8.46 -5.43 -2.52
C GLN A 33 7.69 -5.63 -3.84
N SER A 34 6.60 -6.38 -3.76
CA SER A 34 5.71 -6.61 -4.91
C SER A 34 5.00 -5.31 -5.35
N PRO A 35 4.51 -5.22 -6.60
CA PRO A 35 3.78 -4.04 -7.06
C PRO A 35 2.58 -3.66 -6.18
N TRP A 36 1.91 -4.65 -5.59
CA TRP A 36 0.84 -4.41 -4.62
C TRP A 36 1.36 -3.68 -3.38
N LEU A 37 2.50 -4.10 -2.83
CA LEU A 37 3.10 -3.45 -1.66
C LEU A 37 3.61 -2.04 -1.97
N VAL A 38 4.18 -1.83 -3.17
CA VAL A 38 4.50 -0.48 -3.66
C VAL A 38 3.26 0.40 -3.68
N PHE A 39 2.16 -0.13 -4.23
CA PHE A 39 0.91 0.60 -4.36
C PHE A 39 0.26 0.91 -3.00
N LEU A 40 0.29 -0.02 -2.06
CA LEU A 40 -0.18 0.20 -0.69
C LEU A 40 0.65 1.26 0.05
N GLU A 41 1.99 1.23 -0.09
CA GLU A 41 2.87 2.27 0.45
C GLU A 41 2.52 3.63 -0.15
N PHE A 42 2.32 3.70 -1.48
CA PHE A 42 1.85 4.90 -2.17
C PHE A 42 0.48 5.39 -1.65
N LEU A 43 -0.49 4.50 -1.45
CA LEU A 43 -1.82 4.89 -0.97
C LEU A 43 -1.78 5.48 0.44
N ASN A 44 -0.94 4.93 1.33
CA ASN A 44 -0.73 5.50 2.67
C ASN A 44 -0.28 6.97 2.57
N ILE A 45 0.64 7.27 1.65
CA ILE A 45 1.15 8.63 1.43
C ILE A 45 0.07 9.52 0.80
N LEU A 46 -0.59 9.03 -0.24
CA LEU A 46 -1.63 9.77 -0.96
C LEU A 46 -2.78 10.17 -0.02
N HIS A 47 -3.27 9.24 0.80
CA HIS A 47 -4.31 9.55 1.78
C HIS A 47 -3.86 10.56 2.83
N HIS A 48 -2.62 10.42 3.34
CA HIS A 48 -2.07 11.37 4.31
C HIS A 48 -2.01 12.78 3.72
N GLU A 49 -1.43 12.94 2.54
CA GLU A 49 -1.25 14.25 1.90
C GLU A 49 -2.57 14.82 1.37
N TYR A 50 -3.50 13.97 0.92
CA TYR A 50 -4.86 14.37 0.56
C TYR A 50 -5.63 14.93 1.76
N GLY A 51 -5.57 14.24 2.91
CA GLY A 51 -6.18 14.72 4.16
C GLY A 51 -5.59 16.04 4.68
N LYS A 52 -4.37 16.39 4.23
CA LYS A 52 -3.70 17.67 4.51
C LYS A 52 -3.94 18.73 3.44
N GLY A 53 -4.72 18.44 2.40
CA GLY A 53 -5.04 19.36 1.31
C GLY A 53 -3.87 19.64 0.36
N ARG A 54 -2.85 18.77 0.33
CA ARG A 54 -1.59 18.98 -0.39
C ARG A 54 -1.11 17.76 -1.19
N ALA A 55 -2.03 16.86 -1.55
CA ALA A 55 -1.74 15.72 -2.44
C ALA A 55 -1.11 16.19 -3.77
N PHE A 56 -0.05 15.49 -4.20
CA PHE A 56 0.76 15.78 -5.39
C PHE A 56 1.34 17.21 -5.42
N THR A 57 1.72 17.70 -4.24
CA THR A 57 2.51 18.92 -4.10
C THR A 57 3.74 18.68 -3.25
N GLU A 58 4.79 19.46 -3.50
CA GLU A 58 6.05 19.51 -2.72
C GLU A 58 6.19 20.93 -2.16
N PRO A 59 5.37 21.33 -1.16
CA PRO A 59 5.25 22.72 -0.73
C PRO A 59 6.55 23.26 -0.10
N ASP A 60 7.30 22.39 0.56
CA ASP A 60 8.57 22.73 1.23
C ASP A 60 9.80 22.49 0.33
N GLY A 61 9.58 22.28 -0.97
CA GLY A 61 10.63 21.97 -1.95
C GLY A 61 10.81 20.47 -2.22
N PHE A 62 11.69 20.13 -3.16
CA PHE A 62 11.86 18.75 -3.61
C PHE A 62 12.35 17.81 -2.51
N ASN A 63 11.83 16.57 -2.51
CA ASN A 63 12.26 15.50 -1.61
C ASN A 63 12.05 15.82 -0.11
N THR A 64 11.06 16.67 0.20
CA THR A 64 10.67 17.02 1.59
C THR A 64 9.47 16.24 2.10
N LEU A 65 9.05 15.20 1.36
CA LEU A 65 7.90 14.36 1.72
C LEU A 65 8.06 13.82 3.16
N CYS A 66 7.07 14.15 4.00
CA CYS A 66 6.97 13.64 5.35
C CYS A 66 5.52 13.27 5.66
N TYR A 67 5.28 12.03 6.06
CA TYR A 67 3.95 11.50 6.31
C TYR A 67 3.92 10.64 7.57
N SER A 68 2.72 10.26 8.02
CA SER A 68 2.53 9.44 9.22
C SER A 68 1.50 8.36 8.91
N PRO A 69 1.95 7.15 8.50
CA PRO A 69 1.06 6.04 8.20
C PRO A 69 0.48 5.45 9.48
N ALA A 70 -0.66 4.77 9.35
CA ALA A 70 -1.30 4.08 10.46
C ALA A 70 -0.64 2.72 10.72
N LYS A 71 -0.64 2.27 11.98
CA LYS A 71 -0.21 0.90 12.34
C LYS A 71 -1.37 -0.10 12.32
N ARG A 72 -2.58 0.36 12.69
CA ARG A 72 -3.83 -0.43 12.70
C ARG A 72 -3.72 -1.74 13.47
N LEU A 73 -3.17 -1.65 14.69
CA LEU A 73 -2.80 -2.83 15.47
C LEU A 73 -4.02 -3.62 15.94
N CYS A 74 -5.14 -2.96 16.27
CA CYS A 74 -6.38 -3.66 16.61
C CYS A 74 -6.85 -4.52 15.44
N LEU A 75 -6.97 -3.91 14.26
CA LEU A 75 -7.38 -4.58 13.02
C LEU A 75 -6.47 -5.77 12.71
N ARG A 76 -5.15 -5.56 12.71
CA ARG A 76 -4.16 -6.60 12.40
C ARG A 76 -4.23 -7.78 13.37
N ASN A 77 -4.43 -7.51 14.66
CA ASN A 77 -4.55 -8.59 15.63
C ASN A 77 -5.82 -9.42 15.36
N ILE A 78 -6.96 -8.75 15.14
CA ILE A 78 -8.23 -9.42 14.81
C ILE A 78 -8.11 -10.26 13.53
N LEU A 79 -7.51 -9.70 12.48
CA LEU A 79 -7.44 -10.34 11.17
C LEU A 79 -6.35 -11.42 11.09
N PHE A 80 -5.19 -11.23 11.69
CA PHE A 80 -4.02 -12.06 11.38
C PHE A 80 -3.31 -12.65 12.60
N ASN A 81 -3.58 -12.18 13.82
CA ASN A 81 -3.06 -12.74 15.08
C ASN A 81 -4.21 -13.25 15.98
N ASN A 82 -5.14 -14.00 15.38
CA ASN A 82 -6.33 -14.51 16.07
C ASN A 82 -6.71 -15.93 15.57
N PRO A 83 -5.81 -16.93 15.79
CA PRO A 83 -6.02 -18.30 15.30
C PRO A 83 -7.15 -19.07 16.00
N LYS A 84 -7.58 -18.68 17.22
CA LYS A 84 -8.64 -19.41 17.94
C LYS A 84 -10.06 -18.96 17.60
N LEU A 85 -10.24 -17.92 16.78
CA LEU A 85 -11.56 -17.35 16.50
C LEU A 85 -12.58 -18.40 16.04
N ASP A 86 -12.23 -19.20 15.03
CA ASP A 86 -13.12 -20.22 14.48
C ASP A 86 -13.36 -21.39 15.46
N GLY A 87 -12.35 -21.71 16.27
CA GLY A 87 -12.48 -22.71 17.34
C GLY A 87 -13.50 -22.26 18.40
N ILE A 88 -13.43 -21.01 18.84
CA ILE A 88 -14.37 -20.45 19.83
C ILE A 88 -15.79 -20.39 19.25
N ARG A 89 -15.92 -20.03 17.97
CA ARG A 89 -17.20 -20.05 17.24
C ARG A 89 -17.87 -21.43 17.30
N ILE A 90 -17.11 -22.52 17.16
CA ILE A 90 -17.66 -23.88 17.14
C ILE A 90 -17.89 -24.44 18.55
N MET A 91 -16.96 -24.20 19.48
CA MET A 91 -16.94 -24.88 20.79
C MET A 91 -17.96 -24.34 21.80
N HIS A 92 -18.45 -23.12 21.60
CA HIS A 92 -19.39 -22.46 22.50
C HIS A 92 -20.74 -22.24 21.84
N THR A 93 -21.83 -22.45 22.59
CA THR A 93 -23.20 -22.45 22.05
C THR A 93 -23.95 -21.13 22.24
N THR A 94 -23.59 -20.32 23.24
CA THR A 94 -24.27 -19.05 23.49
C THR A 94 -23.38 -17.86 23.12
N ASP A 95 -23.98 -16.79 22.62
CA ASP A 95 -23.28 -15.58 22.21
C ASP A 95 -22.43 -14.98 23.35
N SER A 96 -23.01 -14.89 24.55
CA SER A 96 -22.31 -14.39 25.74
C SER A 96 -21.07 -15.21 26.09
N SER A 97 -21.13 -16.54 25.93
CA SER A 97 -19.98 -17.41 26.23
C SER A 97 -18.88 -17.28 25.17
N ARG A 98 -19.24 -17.18 23.89
CA ARG A 98 -18.30 -16.95 22.78
C ARG A 98 -17.54 -15.63 22.95
N TRP A 99 -18.26 -14.55 23.23
CA TRP A 99 -17.64 -13.25 23.51
C TRP A 99 -16.74 -13.28 24.74
N GLY A 100 -17.20 -13.90 25.84
CA GLY A 100 -16.41 -14.01 27.07
C GLY A 100 -15.09 -14.72 26.84
N GLU A 101 -15.13 -15.90 26.22
CA GLU A 101 -13.94 -16.68 25.89
C GLU A 101 -13.00 -15.93 24.95
N TRP A 102 -13.55 -15.30 23.90
CA TRP A 102 -12.73 -14.57 22.94
C TRP A 102 -12.06 -13.34 23.55
N PHE A 103 -12.73 -12.61 24.44
CA PHE A 103 -12.11 -11.46 25.12
C PHE A 103 -10.97 -11.86 26.05
N GLU A 104 -11.13 -12.93 26.83
CA GLU A 104 -10.04 -13.46 27.65
C GLU A 104 -8.86 -13.93 26.79
N TYR A 105 -9.17 -14.59 25.67
CA TYR A 105 -8.16 -15.01 24.71
C TYR A 105 -7.41 -13.81 24.10
N ILE A 106 -8.09 -12.88 23.43
CA ILE A 106 -7.44 -11.81 22.70
C ILE A 106 -6.65 -10.88 23.63
N LYS A 107 -7.12 -10.66 24.87
CA LYS A 107 -6.42 -9.85 25.87
C LYS A 107 -5.05 -10.43 26.26
N THR A 108 -4.90 -11.76 26.21
CA THR A 108 -3.63 -12.44 26.54
C THR A 108 -2.73 -12.65 25.33
N THR A 109 -3.25 -12.63 24.11
CA THR A 109 -2.47 -12.93 22.88
C THR A 109 -2.22 -11.73 21.97
N VAL A 110 -2.90 -10.62 22.18
CA VAL A 110 -2.71 -9.38 21.43
C VAL A 110 -1.27 -8.87 21.57
N GLN A 111 -0.71 -8.39 20.46
CA GLN A 111 0.67 -7.90 20.38
C GLN A 111 0.69 -6.46 19.86
N GLY A 112 1.68 -5.69 20.32
CA GLY A 112 1.92 -4.31 19.88
C GLY A 112 1.02 -3.25 20.53
N ILE A 113 -0.02 -3.62 21.28
CA ILE A 113 -0.99 -2.68 21.88
C ILE A 113 -0.77 -2.58 23.39
N HIS A 114 -0.58 -1.36 23.90
CA HIS A 114 -0.60 -1.09 25.33
C HIS A 114 -2.05 -0.97 25.82
N ASN A 115 -2.45 -1.75 26.83
CA ASN A 115 -3.81 -1.78 27.38
C ASN A 115 -4.90 -2.03 26.31
N PRO A 116 -4.89 -3.21 25.67
CA PRO A 116 -5.82 -3.54 24.60
C PRO A 116 -7.28 -3.46 25.08
N THR A 117 -8.12 -2.75 24.33
CA THR A 117 -9.57 -2.73 24.53
C THR A 117 -10.26 -3.19 23.26
N PHE A 118 -11.19 -4.15 23.37
CA PHE A 118 -11.94 -4.71 22.24
C PHE A 118 -13.46 -4.69 22.47
N ASP A 119 -13.92 -4.13 23.59
CA ASP A 119 -15.34 -4.09 23.97
C ASP A 119 -16.23 -3.35 22.96
N TYR A 120 -15.64 -2.45 22.16
CA TYR A 120 -16.35 -1.76 21.08
C TYR A 120 -16.95 -2.73 20.06
N LEU A 121 -16.35 -3.91 19.84
CA LEU A 121 -16.85 -4.91 18.89
C LEU A 121 -18.26 -5.39 19.27
N LYS A 122 -18.57 -5.54 20.56
CA LYS A 122 -19.94 -5.89 21.00
C LYS A 122 -20.98 -4.82 20.66
N LYS A 123 -20.56 -3.57 20.49
CA LYS A 123 -21.44 -2.48 20.05
C LYS A 123 -21.58 -2.43 18.54
N HIS A 124 -20.57 -2.91 17.81
CA HIS A 124 -20.52 -2.88 16.35
C HIS A 124 -21.22 -4.09 15.71
N PHE A 125 -21.30 -5.23 16.43
CA PHE A 125 -21.86 -6.49 15.92
C PHE A 125 -23.04 -6.96 16.78
N HIS A 126 -24.11 -7.44 16.14
CA HIS A 126 -25.29 -7.97 16.84
C HIS A 126 -25.00 -9.31 17.53
N SER A 127 -24.09 -10.09 16.97
CA SER A 127 -23.67 -11.38 17.49
C SER A 127 -22.18 -11.64 17.23
N PHE A 128 -21.61 -12.60 17.96
CA PHE A 128 -20.28 -13.12 17.72
C PHE A 128 -20.16 -13.79 16.34
N GLU A 129 -21.28 -14.36 15.85
CA GLU A 129 -21.35 -14.96 14.53
C GLU A 129 -21.13 -13.90 13.44
N ASP A 130 -21.81 -12.76 13.52
CA ASP A 130 -21.64 -11.65 12.58
C ASP A 130 -20.20 -11.12 12.58
N PHE A 131 -19.59 -11.03 13.78
CA PHE A 131 -18.19 -10.68 13.91
C PHE A 131 -17.26 -11.68 13.20
N CYS A 132 -17.46 -12.98 13.41
CA CYS A 132 -16.68 -14.02 12.73
C CYS A 132 -16.83 -13.98 11.21
N GLU A 133 -18.06 -13.80 10.71
CA GLU A 133 -18.33 -13.70 9.27
C GLU A 133 -17.64 -12.49 8.65
N VAL A 134 -17.69 -11.33 9.31
CA VAL A 134 -17.01 -10.13 8.85
C VAL A 134 -15.49 -10.29 8.88
N VAL A 135 -14.93 -10.92 9.91
CA VAL A 135 -13.49 -11.22 9.96
C VAL A 135 -13.08 -12.18 8.84
N SER A 136 -13.85 -13.24 8.60
CA SER A 136 -13.62 -14.19 7.51
C SER A 136 -13.67 -13.50 6.14
N LEU A 137 -14.68 -12.66 5.93
CA LEU A 137 -14.85 -11.87 4.71
C LEU A 137 -13.66 -10.94 4.49
N ALA A 138 -13.24 -10.17 5.51
CA ALA A 138 -12.08 -9.30 5.42
C ALA A 138 -10.79 -10.07 5.10
N ARG A 139 -10.57 -11.22 5.76
CA ARG A 139 -9.41 -12.10 5.49
C ARG A 139 -9.40 -12.64 4.06
N SER A 140 -10.57 -12.87 3.46
CA SER A 140 -10.68 -13.35 2.06
C SER A 140 -10.14 -12.36 1.04
N THR A 141 -10.06 -11.08 1.41
CA THR A 141 -9.53 -9.99 0.59
C THR A 141 -8.02 -9.75 0.78
N ASN A 142 -7.33 -10.64 1.51
CA ASN A 142 -5.91 -10.51 1.78
C ASN A 142 -5.10 -10.45 0.48
N ILE A 143 -4.23 -9.46 0.38
CA ILE A 143 -3.24 -9.33 -0.68
C ILE A 143 -2.15 -10.39 -0.46
N GLU A 144 -1.72 -11.03 -1.55
CA GLU A 144 -0.72 -12.10 -1.52
C GLU A 144 -1.14 -13.29 -0.62
N VAL A 145 -2.36 -13.80 -0.84
CA VAL A 145 -3.00 -14.92 -0.11
C VAL A 145 -2.07 -16.11 0.14
N ASN A 146 -1.23 -16.47 -0.84
CA ASN A 146 -0.34 -17.63 -0.77
C ASN A 146 1.04 -17.33 -0.14
N SER A 147 1.22 -16.16 0.47
CA SER A 147 2.49 -15.82 1.11
C SER A 147 2.58 -16.34 2.54
N ASN A 148 3.75 -16.85 2.93
CA ASN A 148 4.08 -17.19 4.32
C ASN A 148 4.48 -15.95 5.14
N LYS A 149 3.91 -14.78 4.80
CA LYS A 149 4.19 -13.53 5.52
C LYS A 149 3.65 -13.61 6.94
N ARG A 150 4.40 -13.04 7.88
CA ARG A 150 4.00 -12.89 9.29
C ARG A 150 2.78 -11.98 9.41
N TRP A 151 2.04 -12.08 10.51
CA TRP A 151 0.80 -11.34 10.73
C TRP A 151 0.95 -9.80 10.63
N THR A 152 2.13 -9.25 10.95
CA THR A 152 2.45 -7.83 10.81
C THR A 152 2.75 -7.36 9.39
N SER A 153 2.87 -8.29 8.45
CA SER A 153 3.16 -8.02 7.03
C SER A 153 2.07 -8.57 6.09
N LYS A 154 0.86 -8.79 6.63
CA LYS A 154 -0.35 -9.13 5.86
C LYS A 154 -1.24 -7.90 5.68
N PHE A 155 -1.83 -7.78 4.51
CA PHE A 155 -2.57 -6.59 4.09
C PHE A 155 -3.91 -7.00 3.47
N VAL A 156 -5.00 -6.35 3.84
CA VAL A 156 -6.28 -6.50 3.13
C VAL A 156 -6.32 -5.60 1.90
N PHE A 157 -7.27 -5.88 1.00
CA PHE A 157 -7.49 -5.05 -0.17
C PHE A 157 -7.85 -3.59 0.22
N PRO A 158 -7.32 -2.56 -0.48
CA PRO A 158 -7.42 -1.17 -0.07
C PRO A 158 -8.75 -0.55 -0.48
N TYR A 159 -9.83 -0.92 0.20
CA TYR A 159 -11.18 -0.39 -0.06
C TYR A 159 -11.39 1.05 0.42
N GLY A 160 -10.41 1.64 1.10
CA GLY A 160 -10.44 3.00 1.62
C GLY A 160 -9.40 3.19 2.73
N LYS A 161 -9.44 4.36 3.37
CA LYS A 161 -8.45 4.79 4.36
C LYS A 161 -8.30 3.87 5.57
N ASP A 162 -9.34 3.12 5.93
CA ASP A 162 -9.35 2.26 7.11
C ASP A 162 -8.71 0.89 6.83
N CYS A 163 -8.44 0.59 5.55
CA CYS A 163 -7.61 -0.54 5.11
C CYS A 163 -6.11 -0.22 5.03
N LEU A 164 -5.71 1.05 5.19
CA LEU A 164 -4.33 1.48 4.93
C LEU A 164 -3.51 1.50 6.21
N TYR A 165 -2.35 0.84 6.14
CA TYR A 165 -1.37 0.78 7.21
C TYR A 165 0.01 0.41 6.68
N GLU A 166 1.06 0.74 7.44
CA GLU A 166 2.46 0.46 7.10
C GLU A 166 2.91 -0.96 7.48
N ASP A 167 3.93 -1.50 6.83
CA ASP A 167 4.60 -2.74 7.27
C ASP A 167 5.32 -2.56 8.61
N LEU A 168 5.21 -3.57 9.48
CA LEU A 168 5.79 -3.53 10.83
C LEU A 168 6.70 -4.74 11.06
N ASP A 169 7.66 -4.58 11.98
CA ASP A 169 8.55 -5.66 12.39
C ASP A 169 7.78 -6.85 13.01
N LYS A 170 8.51 -7.93 13.33
CA LYS A 170 7.91 -9.15 13.89
C LYS A 170 7.20 -8.96 15.23
N ASN A 171 7.55 -7.92 15.98
CA ASN A 171 7.03 -7.60 17.31
C ASN A 171 5.96 -6.48 17.25
N ALA A 172 5.61 -6.02 16.04
CA ALA A 172 4.76 -4.86 15.80
C ALA A 172 5.24 -3.57 16.50
N SER A 173 6.55 -3.43 16.74
CA SER A 173 7.11 -2.34 17.55
C SER A 173 7.48 -1.10 16.74
N SER A 174 8.11 -1.33 15.59
CA SER A 174 8.59 -0.32 14.66
C SER A 174 8.24 -0.69 13.22
N ASN A 175 8.40 0.27 12.30
CA ASN A 175 8.22 -0.01 10.88
C ASN A 175 9.28 -0.99 10.39
N ASP A 176 8.90 -1.86 9.47
CA ASP A 176 9.85 -2.70 8.74
C ASP A 176 9.92 -2.22 7.27
N ARG A 177 11.13 -1.98 6.79
CA ARG A 177 11.39 -1.57 5.39
C ARG A 177 11.56 -2.77 4.47
N ARG A 178 11.29 -3.99 4.95
CA ARG A 178 11.35 -5.21 4.16
C ARG A 178 10.27 -5.26 3.07
N PHE A 179 9.02 -4.91 3.38
CA PHE A 179 7.95 -4.95 2.38
C PHE A 179 7.51 -3.55 1.93
N PHE A 180 7.73 -2.52 2.75
CA PHE A 180 7.52 -1.11 2.41
C PHE A 180 8.88 -0.42 2.28
N GLY A 181 9.56 -0.72 1.17
CA GLY A 181 10.96 -0.36 0.93
C GLY A 181 11.14 0.97 0.24
N ARG A 182 10.34 2.02 0.51
CA ARG A 182 10.42 3.36 -0.11
C ARG A 182 10.06 3.46 -1.59
N THR A 183 9.88 2.36 -2.32
CA THR A 183 9.51 2.42 -3.73
C THR A 183 8.14 3.09 -3.93
N GLY A 184 7.20 2.95 -2.98
CA GLY A 184 5.93 3.67 -2.99
C GLY A 184 6.08 5.18 -2.76
N GLU A 185 7.12 5.58 -2.01
CA GLU A 185 7.50 6.99 -1.84
C GLU A 185 8.06 7.58 -3.14
N VAL A 186 8.93 6.83 -3.83
CA VAL A 186 9.43 7.19 -5.17
C VAL A 186 8.27 7.32 -6.15
N LEU A 187 7.34 6.36 -6.17
CA LEU A 187 6.14 6.39 -7.00
C LEU A 187 5.31 7.66 -6.74
N TYR A 188 5.07 8.00 -5.48
CA TYR A 188 4.34 9.23 -5.12
C TYR A 188 5.05 10.48 -5.66
N LEU A 189 6.37 10.58 -5.50
CA LEU A 189 7.16 11.71 -6.01
C LEU A 189 7.14 11.80 -7.54
N MET A 190 7.19 10.66 -8.25
CA MET A 190 7.08 10.63 -9.72
C MET A 190 5.74 11.23 -10.17
N LEU A 191 4.63 10.81 -9.55
CA LEU A 191 3.30 11.33 -9.87
C LEU A 191 3.13 12.80 -9.45
N CYS A 192 3.72 13.21 -8.32
CA CYS A 192 3.75 14.59 -7.85
C CYS A 192 4.46 15.55 -8.84
N ARG A 193 5.43 15.03 -9.60
CA ARG A 193 6.22 15.78 -10.59
C ARG A 193 5.73 15.60 -12.02
N SER A 194 4.71 14.78 -12.26
CA SER A 194 4.10 14.66 -13.58
C SER A 194 3.31 15.92 -13.95
N GLN A 195 3.32 16.25 -15.25
CA GLN A 195 2.47 17.29 -15.83
C GLN A 195 0.97 16.94 -15.74
N LEU A 196 0.64 15.66 -15.61
CA LEU A 196 -0.74 15.14 -15.55
C LEU A 196 -1.28 15.02 -14.12
N LYS A 197 -0.54 15.49 -13.12
CA LYS A 197 -0.87 15.28 -11.70
C LYS A 197 -2.24 15.83 -11.28
N GLN A 198 -2.67 16.95 -11.83
CA GLN A 198 -3.97 17.55 -11.48
C GLN A 198 -5.13 16.69 -11.97
N GLU A 199 -5.04 16.23 -13.22
CA GLU A 199 -6.02 15.34 -13.83
C GLU A 199 -6.02 13.98 -13.13
N LEU A 200 -4.84 13.44 -12.83
CA LEU A 200 -4.70 12.19 -12.10
C LEU A 200 -5.31 12.27 -10.69
N LEU A 201 -5.04 13.36 -9.97
CA LEU A 201 -5.63 13.58 -8.65
C LEU A 201 -7.16 13.68 -8.72
N PHE A 202 -7.70 14.33 -9.76
CA PHE A 202 -9.15 14.40 -9.96
C PHE A 202 -9.77 13.02 -10.07
N GLU A 203 -9.22 12.14 -10.92
CA GLU A 203 -9.71 10.76 -11.07
C GLU A 203 -9.53 9.92 -9.79
N LEU A 204 -8.37 10.03 -9.13
CA LEU A 204 -8.12 9.31 -7.87
C LEU A 204 -9.07 9.76 -6.75
N LYS A 205 -9.42 11.05 -6.68
CA LYS A 205 -10.45 11.53 -5.74
C LYS A 205 -11.80 10.89 -6.01
N GLY A 206 -12.18 10.76 -7.28
CA GLY A 206 -13.46 10.20 -7.69
C GLY A 206 -13.56 8.68 -7.54
N LYS A 207 -12.45 7.95 -7.45
CA LYS A 207 -12.46 6.48 -7.56
C LYS A 207 -11.74 5.73 -6.44
N VAL A 208 -10.75 6.34 -5.81
CA VAL A 208 -9.87 5.67 -4.83
C VAL A 208 -9.95 6.32 -3.45
N LEU A 209 -10.01 7.65 -3.39
CA LEU A 209 -10.02 8.42 -2.13
C LEU A 209 -11.43 8.65 -1.57
N GLN A 210 -12.43 7.92 -2.05
CA GLN A 210 -13.79 8.02 -1.54
C GLN A 210 -13.94 7.25 -0.22
N ASP A 211 -14.45 7.92 0.82
CA ASP A 211 -14.66 7.33 2.14
C ASP A 211 -16.00 6.56 2.26
N ASN A 212 -16.77 6.43 1.18
CA ASN A 212 -18.15 5.91 1.20
C ASN A 212 -18.28 4.44 0.76
N SER A 213 -17.18 3.69 0.62
CA SER A 213 -17.29 2.29 0.23
C SER A 213 -17.86 1.45 1.38
N ASN A 214 -18.84 0.60 1.06
CA ASN A 214 -19.42 -0.35 2.03
C ASN A 214 -18.31 -1.23 2.65
N TRP A 215 -17.31 -1.60 1.84
CA TRP A 215 -16.15 -2.36 2.28
C TRP A 215 -15.25 -1.63 3.27
N ASN A 216 -14.97 -0.34 3.06
CA ASN A 216 -14.23 0.45 4.05
C ASN A 216 -15.00 0.56 5.37
N THR A 217 -16.33 0.68 5.29
CA THR A 217 -17.21 0.71 6.48
C THR A 217 -17.12 -0.61 7.26
N ILE A 218 -17.12 -1.76 6.57
CA ILE A 218 -16.94 -3.08 7.19
C ILE A 218 -15.59 -3.15 7.95
N ILE A 219 -14.50 -2.69 7.31
CA ILE A 219 -13.17 -2.68 7.92
C ILE A 219 -13.10 -1.70 9.09
N LYS A 220 -13.80 -0.57 9.02
CA LYS A 220 -13.91 0.40 10.11
C LYS A 220 -14.63 -0.19 11.34
N CYS A 221 -15.65 -1.03 11.16
CA CYS A 221 -16.34 -1.70 12.27
C CYS A 221 -15.42 -2.63 13.09
N LEU A 222 -14.31 -3.10 12.53
CA LEU A 222 -13.32 -3.92 13.24
C LEU A 222 -12.31 -3.10 14.04
N GLN A 223 -12.47 -1.78 14.13
CA GLN A 223 -11.50 -0.86 14.72
C GLN A 223 -12.16 0.03 15.78
N PRO A 224 -11.40 0.47 16.80
CA PRO A 224 -11.87 1.52 17.68
C PRO A 224 -11.83 2.88 16.96
N ASP A 225 -12.60 3.85 17.46
CA ASP A 225 -12.65 5.20 16.86
C ASP A 225 -11.28 5.93 16.91
N ASP A 226 -10.42 5.61 17.89
CA ASP A 226 -9.15 6.30 18.18
C ASP A 226 -7.89 5.40 18.04
N ASP A 227 -7.86 4.41 17.13
CA ASP A 227 -6.78 3.38 17.02
C ASP A 227 -5.35 3.88 16.68
N ASP A 228 -5.12 5.19 16.59
CA ASP A 228 -3.97 5.74 15.89
C ASP A 228 -3.18 6.78 16.70
N SER A 229 -3.05 6.55 18.01
CA SER A 229 -2.28 7.43 18.90
C SER A 229 -0.76 7.39 18.65
N ASP A 230 -0.22 6.34 18.01
CA ASP A 230 1.21 6.17 17.74
C ASP A 230 1.53 6.15 16.23
N ARG A 231 1.47 7.33 15.61
CA ARG A 231 1.88 7.55 14.22
C ARG A 231 3.25 8.22 14.16
N SER A 232 4.31 7.42 14.20
CA SER A 232 5.66 7.90 13.96
C SER A 232 5.82 8.42 12.53
N LYS A 233 6.59 9.51 12.36
CA LYS A 233 6.80 10.13 11.05
C LYS A 233 7.72 9.28 10.17
N ARG A 234 7.43 9.29 8.86
CA ARG A 234 8.29 8.79 7.79
C ARG A 234 8.76 9.99 6.96
N ALA A 235 10.02 9.96 6.55
CA ALA A 235 10.66 11.02 5.79
C ALA A 235 11.84 10.42 5.00
N ASN A 236 12.59 11.29 4.31
CA ASN A 236 13.79 10.96 3.52
C ASN A 236 13.51 10.19 2.23
N ALA A 237 12.30 10.33 1.67
CA ALA A 237 12.03 9.90 0.31
C ALA A 237 12.86 10.76 -0.67
N PHE A 238 13.46 10.12 -1.66
CA PHE A 238 14.30 10.80 -2.64
C PHE A 238 13.98 10.35 -4.06
N LEU A 239 13.83 11.33 -4.96
CA LEU A 239 13.75 11.13 -6.39
C LEU A 239 14.73 12.11 -7.04
N PRO A 240 15.76 11.65 -7.77
CA PRO A 240 16.86 12.49 -8.24
C PRO A 240 16.44 13.46 -9.33
N TYR A 241 15.35 13.24 -10.04
CA TYR A 241 14.98 14.09 -11.18
C TYR A 241 13.75 14.92 -10.85
N GLU A 242 13.84 16.23 -11.08
CA GLU A 242 12.70 17.15 -11.01
C GLU A 242 11.63 16.80 -12.05
N LYS A 243 12.07 16.37 -13.24
CA LYS A 243 11.20 15.98 -14.35
C LYS A 243 11.82 14.82 -15.08
N HIS A 244 11.01 13.91 -15.60
CA HIS A 244 11.44 12.87 -16.52
C HIS A 244 10.23 12.35 -17.28
N SER A 245 10.38 11.98 -18.56
CA SER A 245 9.25 11.52 -19.37
C SER A 245 8.60 10.25 -18.81
N SER A 246 9.35 9.42 -18.07
CA SER A 246 8.79 8.25 -17.38
C SER A 246 7.72 8.60 -16.34
N PHE A 247 7.78 9.80 -15.75
CA PHE A 247 6.78 10.23 -14.77
C PHE A 247 5.44 10.49 -15.46
N ASP A 248 5.50 11.13 -16.62
CA ASP A 248 4.32 11.43 -17.45
C ASP A 248 3.76 10.19 -18.15
N ASP A 249 4.63 9.30 -18.64
CA ASP A 249 4.22 8.01 -19.22
C ASP A 249 3.43 7.17 -18.20
N LEU A 250 3.92 7.09 -16.96
CA LEU A 250 3.25 6.42 -15.85
C LEU A 250 1.87 7.04 -15.57
N ALA A 251 1.82 8.36 -15.40
CA ALA A 251 0.59 9.07 -15.10
C ALA A 251 -0.44 8.94 -16.24
N LYS A 252 0.01 8.97 -17.49
CA LYS A 252 -0.83 8.80 -18.68
C LYS A 252 -1.49 7.43 -18.72
N ASP A 253 -0.74 6.36 -18.47
CA ASP A 253 -1.28 5.01 -18.48
C ASP A 253 -2.21 4.76 -17.29
N TRP A 254 -1.90 5.31 -16.10
CA TRP A 254 -2.84 5.31 -14.98
C TRP A 254 -4.14 6.03 -15.32
N LEU A 255 -4.07 7.21 -15.92
CA LEU A 255 -5.25 7.95 -16.38
C LEU A 255 -6.07 7.17 -17.40
N ALA A 256 -5.41 6.49 -18.34
CA ALA A 256 -6.08 5.65 -19.32
C ALA A 256 -6.92 4.57 -18.64
N ILE A 257 -6.38 3.91 -17.61
CA ILE A 257 -7.11 2.90 -16.82
C ILE A 257 -8.22 3.52 -15.97
N LEU A 258 -7.94 4.63 -15.26
CA LEU A 258 -8.91 5.27 -14.38
C LEU A 258 -10.14 5.79 -15.15
N LYS A 259 -9.96 6.25 -16.39
CA LYS A 259 -11.03 6.75 -17.25
C LYS A 259 -11.88 5.66 -17.90
N LEU A 260 -11.50 4.38 -17.79
CA LEU A 260 -12.36 3.30 -18.23
C LEU A 260 -13.56 3.19 -17.29
N ASP A 261 -14.71 2.84 -17.88
CA ASP A 261 -15.93 2.53 -17.14
C ASP A 261 -15.84 1.10 -16.59
N MET A 262 -15.06 0.94 -15.52
CA MET A 262 -14.91 -0.32 -14.80
C MET A 262 -15.66 -0.29 -13.48
N PRO A 263 -16.23 -1.42 -13.03
CA PRO A 263 -16.85 -1.51 -11.72
C PRO A 263 -15.87 -1.21 -10.58
N SER A 264 -16.33 -0.42 -9.61
CA SER A 264 -15.68 -0.16 -8.31
C SER A 264 -14.15 -0.21 -8.33
N PHE A 265 -13.54 -1.25 -7.72
CA PHE A 265 -12.10 -1.36 -7.51
C PHE A 265 -11.38 -2.25 -8.55
N ASP A 266 -12.07 -2.68 -9.61
CA ASP A 266 -11.54 -3.60 -10.62
C ASP A 266 -10.38 -2.98 -11.42
N MET A 267 -10.25 -1.66 -11.38
CA MET A 267 -9.14 -0.94 -11.98
C MET A 267 -7.82 -1.10 -11.22
N LEU A 268 -7.86 -1.40 -9.91
CA LEU A 268 -6.66 -1.42 -9.07
C LEU A 268 -5.64 -2.49 -9.50
N PRO A 269 -6.01 -3.76 -9.77
CA PRO A 269 -5.06 -4.74 -10.29
C PRO A 269 -4.33 -4.28 -11.56
N HIS A 270 -5.01 -3.57 -12.46
CA HIS A 270 -4.41 -3.03 -13.68
C HIS A 270 -3.43 -1.89 -13.38
N ILE A 271 -3.81 -0.96 -12.50
CA ILE A 271 -2.95 0.13 -12.02
C ILE A 271 -1.70 -0.45 -11.35
N VAL A 272 -1.86 -1.45 -10.49
CA VAL A 272 -0.77 -2.13 -9.77
C VAL A 272 0.20 -2.81 -10.75
N ASN A 273 -0.31 -3.54 -11.74
CA ASN A 273 0.55 -4.18 -12.74
C ASN A 273 1.32 -3.15 -13.57
N LEU A 274 0.65 -2.07 -14.02
CA LEU A 274 1.29 -0.98 -14.75
C LEU A 274 2.33 -0.26 -13.89
N THR A 275 2.08 -0.10 -12.60
CA THR A 275 3.04 0.48 -11.65
C THR A 275 4.35 -0.30 -11.65
N GLY A 276 4.28 -1.63 -11.50
CA GLY A 276 5.46 -2.49 -11.53
C GLY A 276 6.21 -2.36 -12.87
N LEU A 277 5.50 -2.38 -13.99
CA LEU A 277 6.09 -2.23 -15.32
C LEU A 277 6.79 -0.87 -15.49
N HIS A 278 6.14 0.23 -15.07
CA HIS A 278 6.69 1.58 -15.22
C HIS A 278 7.89 1.84 -14.32
N LEU A 279 7.93 1.27 -13.12
CA LEU A 279 9.11 1.36 -12.24
C LEU A 279 10.32 0.63 -12.86
N LEU A 280 10.11 -0.57 -13.40
CA LEU A 280 11.15 -1.30 -14.14
C LEU A 280 11.60 -0.52 -15.38
N LYS A 281 10.65 0.00 -16.17
CA LYS A 281 10.94 0.81 -17.35
C LYS A 281 11.73 2.07 -16.99
N TYR A 282 11.37 2.76 -15.92
CA TYR A 282 12.08 3.94 -15.43
C TYR A 282 13.54 3.58 -15.11
N GLN A 283 13.77 2.55 -14.31
CA GLN A 283 15.14 2.15 -13.96
C GLN A 283 15.99 1.79 -15.18
N LEU A 284 15.44 0.99 -16.10
CA LEU A 284 16.14 0.64 -17.34
C LEU A 284 16.43 1.86 -18.22
N THR A 285 15.48 2.80 -18.31
CA THR A 285 15.61 4.02 -19.11
C THR A 285 16.71 4.92 -18.54
N ILE A 286 16.69 5.17 -17.23
CA ILE A 286 17.72 5.98 -16.56
C ILE A 286 19.10 5.33 -16.72
N SER A 287 19.20 4.00 -16.53
CA SER A 287 20.44 3.26 -16.73
C SER A 287 21.01 3.45 -18.13
N GLN A 288 20.16 3.36 -19.17
CA GLN A 288 20.59 3.59 -20.56
C GLN A 288 21.06 5.02 -20.78
N GLN A 289 20.35 6.00 -20.25
CA GLN A 289 20.70 7.41 -20.39
C GLN A 289 22.02 7.75 -19.68
N ILE A 290 22.27 7.20 -18.49
CA ILE A 290 23.56 7.35 -17.78
C ILE A 290 24.71 6.76 -18.59
N LEU A 291 24.50 5.61 -19.22
CA LEU A 291 25.50 4.96 -20.07
C LEU A 291 25.65 5.65 -21.44
N GLY A 292 24.90 6.73 -21.73
CA GLY A 292 24.92 7.41 -23.02
C GLY A 292 24.36 6.55 -24.17
N LEU A 293 23.59 5.50 -23.86
CA LEU A 293 23.00 4.62 -24.86
C LEU A 293 21.76 5.28 -25.49
N LEU A 294 21.79 5.45 -26.81
CA LEU A 294 20.72 6.10 -27.58
C LEU A 294 19.58 5.17 -28.01
N ARG A 295 19.66 3.89 -27.62
CA ARG A 295 18.64 2.89 -27.98
C ARG A 295 17.47 2.94 -27.01
N PRO A 296 16.23 2.74 -27.47
CA PRO A 296 15.09 2.61 -26.56
C PRO A 296 15.22 1.37 -25.67
N THR A 297 14.64 1.45 -24.47
CA THR A 297 14.49 0.28 -23.59
C THR A 297 13.60 -0.76 -24.29
N LYS A 298 14.09 -2.00 -24.37
CA LYS A 298 13.38 -3.13 -24.96
C LYS A 298 13.12 -4.16 -23.87
N ILE A 299 11.86 -4.54 -23.71
CA ILE A 299 11.44 -5.65 -22.85
C ILE A 299 10.85 -6.70 -23.77
N VAL A 300 11.34 -7.93 -23.69
CA VAL A 300 10.80 -9.05 -24.48
C VAL A 300 9.56 -9.54 -23.75
N CYS A 301 8.41 -9.47 -24.42
CA CYS A 301 7.16 -10.04 -23.94
C CYS A 301 6.86 -11.28 -24.77
N GLU A 302 6.95 -12.45 -24.14
CA GLU A 302 6.52 -13.69 -24.76
C GLU A 302 5.00 -13.82 -24.58
N VAL A 303 4.27 -13.83 -25.70
CA VAL A 303 2.84 -14.08 -25.71
C VAL A 303 2.65 -15.55 -26.08
N VAL A 304 2.31 -16.37 -25.08
CA VAL A 304 2.02 -17.79 -25.32
C VAL A 304 0.77 -17.88 -26.20
N ALA A 305 0.89 -18.48 -27.38
CA ALA A 305 -0.25 -18.67 -28.27
C ALA A 305 -1.34 -19.51 -27.58
N PRO A 306 -2.63 -19.18 -27.74
CA PRO A 306 -3.71 -20.02 -27.21
C PRO A 306 -3.57 -21.43 -27.80
N LYS A 307 -3.52 -22.46 -26.94
CA LYS A 307 -3.56 -23.86 -27.39
C LYS A 307 -4.84 -24.04 -28.20
N LYS A 308 -4.70 -24.26 -29.52
CA LYS A 308 -5.80 -24.83 -30.30
C LYS A 308 -5.98 -26.27 -29.83
N ASN A 309 -6.95 -26.51 -28.96
CA ASN A 309 -7.54 -27.84 -28.84
C ASN A 309 -8.38 -28.05 -30.12
N VAL A 310 -7.74 -28.47 -31.21
CA VAL A 310 -8.46 -29.09 -32.31
C VAL A 310 -8.74 -30.51 -31.85
N GLY A 311 -9.98 -30.74 -31.41
CA GLY A 311 -10.50 -32.09 -31.31
C GLY A 311 -10.56 -32.69 -32.71
N ALA A 312 -9.93 -33.85 -32.87
CA ALA A 312 -10.27 -34.89 -33.83
C ALA A 312 -9.99 -36.22 -33.14
#